data_AF-A0A842V5P0-F1
#
_entry.id   AF-A0A842V5P0-F1
#
_cell.length_a   1.000
_cell.length_b   1.000
_cell.length_c   1.000
_cell.angle_alpha   90.00
_cell.angle_beta   90.00
_cell.angle_gamma   90.00
#
_symmetry.space_group_name_H-M   'P 1'
#
loop_
_entity.id
_entity.type
_entity.pdbx_description
1 polymer ?
#
loop_
_entity_poly.entity_id
_entity_poly.type
_entity_poly.pdbx_seq_one_letter_code
_entity_poly.pdbx_strand_id
1 'polypeptide(L)'
;MRLFVILLAVIVITIAAFYGGMLLIPKDSVPSFDPNTSADLAITVEHSHLTTIRGEFFVDKGCMGVVDGYLLVDFVNDCERAQQFEYSIVEVTGEVYVQNCSPNEQCSLGPRMKNIQNISVLGTVPLETRCCRECELEYQTSPAAVGPQSAICGDMPSANPVSGECEAYFKGKSLTVVECGFS
;
A
#
# COMPACT_ATOMS: atom_id res chain seq x y z
N MET A 1 3.75 -45.91 43.39
CA MET A 1 4.71 -44.80 43.51
C MET A 1 5.57 -44.60 42.26
N ARG A 2 6.26 -45.64 41.74
CA ARG A 2 7.14 -45.49 40.55
C ARG A 2 6.43 -45.06 39.25
N LEU A 3 5.19 -45.48 39.03
CA LEU A 3 4.42 -45.11 37.84
C LEU A 3 4.05 -43.62 37.79
N PHE A 4 3.81 -43.01 38.95
CA PHE A 4 3.38 -41.61 39.05
C PHE A 4 4.53 -40.63 38.76
N VAL A 5 5.76 -41.01 39.14
CA VAL A 5 6.97 -40.23 38.86
C VAL A 5 7.28 -40.21 37.36
N ILE A 6 7.07 -41.33 36.68
CA ILE A 6 7.27 -41.43 35.22
C ILE A 6 6.25 -40.56 34.47
N LEU A 7 4.98 -40.56 34.91
CA LEU A 7 3.94 -39.76 34.27
C LEU A 7 4.22 -38.25 34.40
N LEU A 8 4.66 -37.79 35.57
CA LEU A 8 5.03 -36.39 35.80
C LEU A 8 6.24 -35.96 34.94
N ALA A 9 7.24 -36.83 34.79
CA ALA A 9 8.40 -36.54 33.95
C ALA A 9 8.02 -36.36 32.48
N VAL A 10 7.11 -37.19 31.96
CA VAL A 10 6.63 -37.07 30.56
C VAL A 10 5.84 -35.77 30.35
N ILE A 11 4.99 -35.38 31.30
CA ILE A 11 4.21 -34.13 31.21
C ILE A 11 5.13 -32.91 31.24
N VAL A 12 6.17 -32.90 32.07
CA VAL A 12 7.12 -31.78 32.13
C VAL A 12 7.92 -31.66 30.83
N ILE A 13 8.33 -32.78 30.22
CA ILE A 13 9.08 -32.79 28.96
C ILE A 13 8.19 -32.30 27.80
N THR A 14 6.93 -32.71 27.72
CA THR A 14 6.02 -32.25 26.66
C THR A 14 5.70 -30.77 26.79
N ILE A 15 5.50 -30.26 28.01
CA ILE A 15 5.31 -28.82 28.25
C ILE A 15 6.58 -28.05 27.86
N ALA A 16 7.77 -28.50 28.27
CA ALA A 16 9.03 -27.84 27.94
C ALA A 16 9.30 -27.81 26.42
N ALA A 17 8.95 -28.87 25.69
CA ALA A 17 9.08 -28.91 24.23
C ALA A 17 8.09 -27.96 23.53
N PHE A 18 6.86 -27.86 24.05
CA PHE A 18 5.83 -26.99 23.48
C PHE A 18 6.15 -25.50 23.69
N TYR A 19 6.65 -25.13 24.87
CA TYR A 19 7.03 -23.74 25.16
C TYR A 19 8.43 -23.36 24.67
N GLY A 20 9.36 -24.32 24.57
CA GLY A 20 10.70 -24.09 24.02
C GLY A 20 10.72 -23.83 22.52
N GLY A 21 9.78 -24.40 21.76
CA GLY A 21 9.66 -24.21 20.32
C GLY A 21 9.13 -22.84 19.89
N MET A 22 8.42 -22.10 20.76
CA MET A 22 7.85 -20.79 20.45
C MET A 22 8.82 -19.61 20.64
N LEU A 23 10.05 -19.85 21.13
CA LEU A 23 11.02 -18.79 21.46
C LEU A 23 12.06 -18.49 20.36
N LEU A 24 11.91 -19.07 19.17
CA LEU A 24 12.82 -18.84 18.03
C LEU A 24 12.10 -18.27 16.81
N ILE A 25 11.24 -17.27 17.03
CA ILE A 25 10.91 -16.34 15.94
C ILE A 25 11.99 -15.25 15.97
N PRO A 26 12.89 -15.19 14.97
CA PRO A 26 13.89 -14.12 14.92
C PRO A 26 13.17 -12.77 14.92
N LYS A 27 13.52 -11.93 15.89
CA LYS A 27 12.90 -10.62 16.12
C LYS A 27 13.31 -9.57 15.07
N ASP A 28 14.20 -9.93 14.14
CA ASP A 28 14.81 -9.03 13.19
C ASP A 28 14.62 -9.55 11.76
N SER A 29 13.42 -9.38 11.23
CA SER A 29 13.20 -9.34 9.79
C SER A 29 12.10 -8.34 9.49
N VAL A 30 12.31 -7.09 9.90
CA VAL A 30 11.67 -5.96 9.23
C VAL A 30 12.40 -5.84 7.88
N PRO A 31 11.76 -6.12 6.74
CA PRO A 31 12.40 -5.92 5.45
C PRO A 31 12.83 -4.45 5.35
N SER A 32 14.10 -4.20 5.05
CA SER A 32 14.56 -2.85 4.72
C SER A 32 13.88 -2.45 3.42
N PHE A 33 12.93 -1.55 3.51
CA PHE A 33 12.22 -1.01 2.36
C PHE A 33 13.19 -0.11 1.59
N ASP A 34 13.57 -0.55 0.38
CA ASP A 34 14.26 0.30 -0.58
C ASP A 34 13.19 1.18 -1.25
N PRO A 35 13.19 2.50 -1.00
CA PRO A 35 12.14 3.42 -1.48
C PRO A 35 12.09 3.53 -3.02
N ASN A 36 13.04 2.95 -3.75
CA ASN A 36 13.10 2.99 -5.21
C ASN A 36 12.61 1.69 -5.87
N THR A 37 12.07 0.74 -5.11
CA THR A 37 11.44 -0.46 -5.68
C THR A 37 9.95 -0.37 -5.47
N SER A 38 9.20 -0.14 -6.55
CA SER A 38 7.76 -0.42 -6.63
C SER A 38 7.53 -1.93 -6.58
N ALA A 39 7.90 -2.54 -5.46
CA ALA A 39 7.52 -3.89 -5.16
C ALA A 39 6.04 -3.82 -4.79
N ASP A 40 5.18 -4.39 -5.65
CA ASP A 40 3.83 -4.78 -5.27
C ASP A 40 3.93 -5.51 -3.92
N LEU A 41 3.58 -4.81 -2.85
CA LEU A 41 3.70 -5.32 -1.50
C LEU A 41 2.59 -6.36 -1.31
N ALA A 42 2.87 -7.58 -1.77
CA ALA A 42 1.98 -8.72 -1.62
C ALA A 42 1.99 -9.19 -0.17
N ILE A 43 1.27 -8.47 0.70
CA ILE A 43 1.05 -8.90 2.07
C ILE A 43 0.06 -10.07 2.02
N THR A 44 0.57 -11.30 2.15
CA THR A 44 -0.28 -12.48 2.33
C THR A 44 -0.74 -12.50 3.78
N VAL A 45 -2.02 -12.19 4.03
CA VAL A 45 -2.59 -12.12 5.38
C VAL A 45 -3.53 -13.30 5.58
N GLU A 46 -3.09 -14.31 6.32
CA GLU A 46 -3.94 -15.47 6.66
C GLU A 46 -4.94 -15.16 7.79
N HIS A 47 -4.68 -14.15 8.64
CA HIS A 47 -5.53 -13.77 9.77
C HIS A 47 -5.40 -12.26 10.09
N SER A 48 -6.43 -11.64 10.70
CA SER A 48 -6.38 -10.21 11.06
C SER A 48 -5.27 -9.94 12.06
N HIS A 49 -4.18 -9.34 11.58
CA HIS A 49 -3.02 -8.96 12.40
C HIS A 49 -2.79 -7.46 12.35
N LEU A 50 -2.38 -6.91 13.49
CA LEU A 50 -1.87 -5.55 13.57
C LEU A 50 -0.58 -5.46 12.75
N THR A 51 -0.60 -4.64 11.71
CA THR A 51 0.51 -4.47 10.76
C THR A 51 0.79 -2.99 10.58
N THR A 52 2.05 -2.67 10.34
CA THR A 52 2.51 -1.32 10.01
C THR A 52 3.02 -1.32 8.57
N ILE A 53 2.53 -0.38 7.77
CA ILE A 53 2.88 -0.25 6.35
C ILE A 53 3.35 1.17 6.09
N ARG A 54 4.42 1.27 5.29
CA ARG A 54 5.00 2.54 4.84
C ARG A 54 4.88 2.61 3.33
N GLY A 55 4.53 3.79 2.83
CA GLY A 55 4.52 4.05 1.41
C GLY A 55 3.92 5.41 1.09
N GLU A 56 3.83 5.70 -0.19
CA GLU A 56 3.24 6.93 -0.70
C GLU A 56 1.72 6.85 -0.63
N PHE A 57 1.08 7.88 -0.09
CA PHE A 57 -0.36 7.92 0.16
C PHE A 57 -1.10 8.75 -0.89
N PHE A 58 -2.11 8.16 -1.51
CA PHE A 58 -2.94 8.81 -2.53
C PHE A 58 -4.41 8.63 -2.20
N VAL A 59 -5.20 9.68 -2.41
CA VAL A 59 -6.64 9.64 -2.13
C VAL A 59 -7.40 9.42 -3.44
N ASP A 60 -8.13 8.31 -3.54
CA ASP A 60 -9.02 8.04 -4.67
C ASP A 60 -10.35 8.80 -4.52
N LYS A 61 -11.10 8.97 -5.61
CA LYS A 61 -12.40 9.68 -5.69
C LYS A 61 -13.46 9.14 -4.72
N GLY A 62 -13.27 7.92 -4.19
CA GLY A 62 -14.08 7.33 -3.11
C GLY A 62 -13.61 7.63 -1.68
N CYS A 63 -12.68 8.58 -1.49
CA CYS A 63 -12.05 8.91 -0.21
C CYS A 63 -11.27 7.74 0.42
N MET A 64 -10.80 6.81 -0.41
CA MET A 64 -9.95 5.71 0.02
C MET A 64 -8.50 6.15 -0.08
N GLY A 65 -7.73 5.93 0.99
CA GLY A 65 -6.29 6.10 0.96
C GLY A 65 -5.64 4.87 0.37
N VAL A 66 -4.81 5.04 -0.64
CA VAL A 66 -3.99 3.99 -1.26
C VAL A 66 -2.55 4.24 -0.85
N VAL A 67 -1.93 3.26 -0.20
CA VAL A 67 -0.48 3.26 0.06
C VAL A 67 0.20 2.49 -1.08
N ASP A 68 1.25 3.05 -1.68
CA ASP A 68 1.93 2.50 -2.87
C ASP A 68 1.96 0.95 -2.91
N GLY A 69 1.40 0.40 -3.98
CA GLY A 69 0.78 -0.94 -4.04
C GLY A 69 -0.75 -0.93 -3.86
N TYR A 70 -1.41 -2.08 -4.01
CA TYR A 70 -2.87 -2.20 -3.82
C TYR A 70 -3.23 -2.44 -2.35
N LEU A 71 -2.91 -1.51 -1.45
CA LEU A 71 -3.44 -1.51 -0.09
C LEU A 71 -4.51 -0.42 0.05
N LEU A 72 -5.76 -0.84 0.27
CA LEU A 72 -6.87 0.08 0.49
C LEU A 72 -7.06 0.35 1.99
N VAL A 73 -6.90 1.60 2.38
CA VAL A 73 -7.19 2.09 3.73
C VAL A 73 -8.61 2.66 3.73
N ASP A 74 -9.51 2.00 4.45
CA ASP A 74 -10.92 2.37 4.49
C ASP A 74 -11.17 3.45 5.57
N PHE A 75 -11.34 4.70 5.12
CA PHE A 75 -11.72 5.83 5.97
C PHE A 75 -13.23 6.01 5.90
N VAL A 76 -13.97 5.12 6.56
CA VAL A 76 -15.45 5.02 6.46
C VAL A 76 -16.20 6.33 6.77
N ASN A 77 -15.58 7.37 7.35
CA ASN A 77 -16.31 8.56 7.81
C ASN A 77 -15.63 9.93 7.61
N ASP A 78 -14.49 10.06 6.93
CA ASP A 78 -13.81 11.37 6.88
C ASP A 78 -12.89 11.57 5.67
N CYS A 79 -13.49 12.00 4.56
CA CYS A 79 -12.75 12.42 3.36
C CYS A 79 -11.78 13.56 3.65
N GLU A 80 -12.16 14.51 4.50
CA GLU A 80 -11.33 15.67 4.84
C GLU A 80 -10.06 15.21 5.54
N ARG A 81 -10.16 14.21 6.42
CA ARG A 81 -9.00 13.61 7.07
C ARG A 81 -8.12 12.83 6.10
N ALA A 82 -8.68 12.09 5.14
CA ALA A 82 -7.88 11.40 4.13
C ALA A 82 -7.09 12.39 3.25
N GLN A 83 -7.75 13.48 2.83
CA GLN A 83 -7.14 14.55 2.02
C GLN A 83 -5.95 15.24 2.70
N GLN A 84 -5.89 15.28 4.03
CA GLN A 84 -4.74 15.84 4.76
C GLN A 84 -3.43 15.07 4.52
N PHE A 85 -3.51 13.83 4.05
CA PHE A 85 -2.36 12.96 3.80
C PHE A 85 -2.10 12.75 2.30
N GLU A 86 -2.88 13.36 1.41
CA GLU A 86 -2.70 13.24 -0.03
C GLU A 86 -1.28 13.68 -0.43
N TYR A 87 -0.60 12.88 -1.27
CA TYR A 87 0.78 13.11 -1.70
C TYR A 87 1.81 13.13 -0.56
N SER A 88 1.50 12.48 0.56
CA SER A 88 2.44 12.30 1.67
C SER A 88 3.03 10.89 1.68
N ILE A 89 4.27 10.77 2.13
CA ILE A 89 4.83 9.49 2.53
C ILE A 89 4.37 9.25 3.96
N VAL A 90 3.60 8.18 4.18
CA VAL A 90 2.98 7.91 5.49
C VAL A 90 3.41 6.56 6.02
N GLU A 91 3.38 6.43 7.34
CA GLU A 91 3.35 5.17 8.06
C GLU A 91 1.96 4.98 8.65
N VAL A 92 1.26 3.92 8.21
CA VAL A 92 -0.06 3.53 8.69
C VAL A 92 0.07 2.29 9.54
N THR A 93 -0.52 2.30 10.73
CA THR A 93 -0.63 1.12 11.60
C THR A 93 -2.09 0.77 11.82
N GLY A 94 -2.48 -0.48 11.53
CA GLY A 94 -3.85 -0.95 11.67
C GLY A 94 -3.98 -2.46 11.44
N GLU A 95 -5.20 -2.96 11.50
CA GLU A 95 -5.48 -4.36 11.24
C GLU A 95 -5.66 -4.59 9.74
N VAL A 96 -4.81 -5.42 9.15
CA VAL A 96 -4.96 -5.83 7.76
C VAL A 96 -5.89 -7.04 7.69
N TYR A 97 -6.77 -7.05 6.71
CA TYR A 97 -7.64 -8.18 6.43
C TYR A 97 -7.80 -8.38 4.93
N VAL A 98 -7.98 -9.64 4.54
CA VAL A 98 -8.42 -9.99 3.20
C VAL A 98 -9.94 -9.92 3.19
N GLN A 99 -10.51 -9.17 2.27
CA GLN A 99 -11.95 -9.17 2.09
C GLN A 99 -12.37 -10.55 1.56
N ASN A 100 -13.20 -11.28 2.31
CA ASN A 100 -13.79 -12.51 1.81
C ASN A 100 -14.80 -12.14 0.74
N CYS A 101 -14.46 -12.47 -0.50
CA CYS A 101 -15.28 -12.18 -1.66
C CYS A 101 -16.22 -13.34 -1.95
N SER A 102 -17.46 -13.02 -2.33
CA SER A 102 -18.37 -14.05 -2.82
C SER A 102 -17.79 -14.66 -4.11
N PRO A 103 -18.01 -15.96 -4.40
CA PRO A 103 -17.52 -16.61 -5.62
C PRO A 103 -17.96 -15.93 -6.93
N ASN A 104 -19.01 -15.11 -6.86
CA ASN A 104 -19.57 -14.38 -7.99
C ASN A 104 -19.13 -12.90 -8.05
N GLU A 105 -18.33 -12.43 -7.09
CA GLU A 105 -17.77 -11.07 -7.07
C GLU A 105 -16.36 -11.11 -7.64
N GLN A 106 -16.09 -10.30 -8.68
CA GLN A 106 -14.72 -10.05 -9.11
C GLN A 106 -14.02 -9.23 -8.03
N CYS A 107 -13.21 -9.90 -7.22
CA CYS A 107 -12.35 -9.22 -6.27
C CYS A 107 -11.04 -8.81 -6.91
N SER A 108 -11.09 -7.62 -7.51
CA SER A 108 -9.92 -6.90 -8.00
C SER A 108 -9.23 -6.09 -6.89
N LEU A 109 -9.59 -6.29 -5.62
CA LEU A 109 -9.19 -5.42 -4.52
C LEU A 109 -8.15 -6.15 -3.67
N GLY A 110 -6.96 -5.56 -3.58
CA GLY A 110 -5.86 -6.05 -2.75
C GLY A 110 -6.17 -6.01 -1.25
N PRO A 111 -5.16 -6.26 -0.38
CA PRO A 111 -5.34 -6.23 1.06
C PRO A 111 -5.98 -4.90 1.54
N ARG A 112 -6.84 -4.99 2.56
CA ARG A 112 -7.50 -3.83 3.16
C ARG A 112 -7.03 -3.61 4.59
N MET A 113 -7.02 -2.36 5.04
CA MET A 113 -6.75 -2.02 6.43
C MET A 113 -7.98 -1.42 7.11
N LYS A 114 -8.27 -1.90 8.33
CA LYS A 114 -9.31 -1.38 9.23
C LYS A 114 -8.71 -1.09 10.60
N ASN A 115 -9.51 -0.51 11.50
CA ASN A 115 -9.11 -0.24 12.89
C ASN A 115 -7.77 0.52 12.96
N ILE A 116 -7.65 1.58 12.14
CA ILE A 116 -6.42 2.38 12.05
C ILE A 116 -6.10 2.98 13.41
N GLN A 117 -4.94 2.63 13.93
CA GLN A 117 -4.47 3.10 15.24
C GLN A 117 -3.69 4.39 15.10
N ASN A 118 -2.83 4.49 14.09
CA ASN A 118 -1.98 5.65 13.87
C ASN A 118 -1.71 5.86 12.38
N ILE A 119 -1.59 7.14 11.99
CA ILE A 119 -1.08 7.58 10.70
C ILE A 119 -0.06 8.67 11.01
N SER A 120 1.19 8.47 10.59
CA SER A 120 2.23 9.48 10.73
C SER A 120 2.79 9.86 9.37
N VAL A 121 2.97 11.16 9.16
CA VAL A 121 3.61 11.70 7.95
C VAL A 121 5.12 11.62 8.15
N LEU A 122 5.79 10.89 7.28
CA LEU A 122 7.24 10.75 7.24
C LEU A 122 7.88 11.77 6.28
N GLY A 123 7.12 12.24 5.29
CA GLY A 123 7.58 13.22 4.31
C GLY A 123 6.53 13.50 3.24
N THR A 124 6.94 14.19 2.18
CA THR A 124 6.11 14.51 1.01
C THR A 124 6.64 13.79 -0.22
N VAL A 125 5.75 13.31 -1.08
CA VAL A 125 6.11 12.71 -2.37
C VAL A 125 6.75 13.78 -3.26
N PRO A 126 7.87 13.48 -3.97
CA PRO A 126 8.47 14.42 -4.90
C PRO A 126 7.47 14.90 -5.97
N LEU A 127 7.56 16.17 -6.38
CA LEU A 127 6.66 16.76 -7.37
C LEU A 127 6.66 15.98 -8.70
N GLU A 128 7.83 15.51 -9.12
CA GLU A 128 7.97 14.67 -10.32
C GLU A 128 7.13 13.40 -10.25
N THR A 129 7.26 12.63 -9.16
CA THR A 129 6.48 11.40 -8.93
C THR A 129 4.99 11.68 -8.89
N ARG A 130 4.58 12.75 -8.19
CA ARG A 130 3.18 13.19 -8.14
C ARG A 130 2.63 13.49 -9.55
N CYS A 131 3.35 14.29 -10.32
CA CYS A 131 2.89 14.72 -11.64
C CYS A 131 2.91 13.59 -12.67
N CYS A 132 3.87 12.68 -12.58
CA CYS A 132 3.89 11.49 -13.42
C CYS A 132 2.70 10.57 -13.14
N ARG A 133 2.33 10.39 -11.87
CA ARG A 133 1.12 9.63 -11.51
C ARG A 133 -0.16 10.29 -12.03
N GLU A 134 -0.28 11.62 -11.92
CA GLU A 134 -1.43 12.35 -12.50
C GLU A 134 -1.50 12.15 -14.02
N CYS A 135 -0.35 12.20 -14.72
CA CYS A 135 -0.28 11.94 -16.16
C CYS A 135 -0.69 10.51 -16.55
N GLU A 136 -0.28 9.50 -15.78
CA GLU A 136 -0.70 8.11 -16.01
C GLU A 136 -2.21 7.93 -15.83
N LEU A 137 -2.78 8.53 -14.78
CA LEU A 137 -4.23 8.51 -14.53
C LEU A 137 -5.00 9.25 -15.64
N GLU A 138 -4.48 10.38 -16.09
CA GLU A 138 -5.00 11.11 -17.24
C GLU A 138 -5.05 10.18 -18.47
N TYR A 139 -3.92 9.54 -18.80
CA TYR A 139 -3.82 8.63 -19.94
C TYR A 139 -4.75 7.43 -19.84
N GLN A 140 -4.86 6.81 -18.65
CA GLN A 140 -5.74 5.66 -18.42
C GLN A 140 -7.22 6.02 -18.61
N THR A 141 -7.63 7.23 -18.20
CA THR A 141 -9.02 7.68 -18.30
C THR A 141 -9.38 8.25 -19.66
N SER A 142 -8.40 8.72 -20.43
CA SER A 142 -8.58 9.24 -21.80
C SER A 142 -7.40 8.83 -22.68
N PRO A 143 -7.32 7.56 -23.11
CA PRO A 143 -6.21 7.09 -23.92
C PRO A 143 -6.16 7.89 -25.21
N ALA A 144 -5.04 8.60 -25.43
CA ALA A 144 -4.84 9.28 -26.68
C ALA A 144 -4.78 8.24 -27.82
N ALA A 145 -5.22 8.62 -29.03
CA ALA A 145 -5.07 7.77 -30.22
C ALA A 145 -3.60 7.48 -30.56
N VAL A 146 -2.69 8.28 -29.99
CA VAL A 146 -1.25 8.07 -30.00
C VAL A 146 -0.89 7.20 -28.78
N GLY A 147 -0.15 6.10 -28.99
CA GLY A 147 0.25 5.21 -27.89
C GLY A 147 1.02 5.94 -26.78
N PRO A 148 1.29 5.29 -25.63
CA PRO A 148 1.83 5.97 -24.45
C PRO A 148 3.23 6.57 -24.70
N GLN A 149 3.96 6.02 -25.67
CA GLN A 149 5.28 6.50 -26.16
C GLN A 149 5.23 7.89 -26.81
N SER A 150 4.04 8.35 -27.22
CA SER A 150 3.86 9.60 -27.96
C SER A 150 2.83 10.51 -27.29
N ALA A 151 2.29 10.07 -26.16
CA ALA A 151 1.37 10.80 -25.32
C ALA A 151 2.19 11.71 -24.38
N ILE A 152 2.19 13.02 -24.63
CA ILE A 152 2.95 14.01 -23.86
C ILE A 152 2.10 14.45 -22.66
N CYS A 153 2.64 14.30 -21.46
CA CYS A 153 1.99 14.71 -20.22
C CYS A 153 1.68 16.22 -20.22
N GLY A 154 0.45 16.57 -19.83
CA GLY A 154 -0.03 17.97 -19.80
C GLY A 154 -0.47 18.56 -21.14
N ASP A 155 -0.21 17.89 -22.27
CA ASP A 155 -0.65 18.32 -23.61
C ASP A 155 -1.77 17.43 -24.18
N MET A 156 -2.18 16.39 -23.44
CA MET A 156 -3.24 15.48 -23.87
C MET A 156 -4.63 16.09 -23.68
N PRO A 157 -5.55 15.91 -24.66
CA PRO A 157 -6.95 16.21 -24.43
C PRO A 157 -7.56 15.13 -23.51
N SER A 158 -7.90 15.49 -22.28
CA SER A 158 -8.50 14.57 -21.30
C SER A 158 -9.74 15.17 -20.63
N ALA A 159 -10.64 14.28 -20.21
CA ALA A 159 -11.76 14.63 -19.33
C ALA A 159 -11.33 14.90 -17.87
N ASN A 160 -10.15 14.40 -17.47
CA ASN A 160 -9.52 14.68 -16.18
C ASN A 160 -8.11 15.22 -16.45
N PRO A 161 -7.94 16.53 -16.73
CA PRO A 161 -6.62 17.09 -16.96
C PRO A 161 -5.78 16.99 -15.68
N VAL A 162 -4.45 16.96 -15.83
CA VAL A 162 -3.53 17.10 -14.70
C VAL A 162 -3.78 18.41 -13.95
N SER A 163 -3.37 18.46 -12.69
CA SER A 163 -3.46 19.67 -11.87
C SER A 163 -2.63 20.82 -12.44
N GLY A 164 -2.99 22.06 -12.13
CA GLY A 164 -2.25 23.23 -12.60
C GLY A 164 -0.78 23.28 -12.16
N GLU A 165 -0.45 22.66 -11.03
CA GLU A 165 0.95 22.49 -10.59
C GLU A 165 1.71 21.56 -11.54
N CYS A 166 1.09 20.46 -11.96
CA CYS A 166 1.67 19.51 -12.88
C CYS A 166 1.69 20.00 -14.33
N GLU A 167 0.71 20.79 -14.77
CA GLU A 167 0.81 21.52 -16.04
C GLU A 167 2.03 22.44 -16.05
N ALA A 168 2.29 23.17 -14.96
CA ALA A 168 3.45 24.04 -14.84
C ALA A 168 4.77 23.25 -14.85
N TYR A 169 4.79 22.08 -14.20
CA TYR A 169 5.92 21.15 -14.25
C TYR A 169 6.21 20.68 -15.69
N PHE A 170 5.21 20.19 -16.40
CA PHE A 170 5.38 19.66 -17.77
C PHE A 170 5.70 20.73 -18.82
N LYS A 171 5.27 21.98 -18.63
CA LYS A 171 5.68 23.11 -19.48
C LYS A 171 7.20 23.34 -19.46
N GLY A 172 7.87 23.02 -18.36
CA GLY A 172 9.34 23.09 -18.25
C GLY A 172 10.06 21.80 -18.66
N LYS A 173 9.36 20.67 -18.65
CA LYS A 173 9.92 19.33 -18.87
C LYS A 173 8.89 18.47 -19.60
N SER A 174 8.95 18.46 -20.93
CA SER A 174 8.09 17.61 -21.75
C SER A 174 8.49 16.15 -21.52
N LEU A 175 7.59 15.39 -20.90
CA LEU A 175 7.72 13.96 -20.64
C LEU A 175 6.56 13.23 -21.29
N THR A 176 6.84 12.04 -21.82
CA THR A 176 5.83 11.11 -22.31
C THR A 176 5.31 10.24 -21.17
N VAL A 177 4.13 9.62 -21.34
CA VAL A 177 3.57 8.68 -20.35
C VAL A 177 4.55 7.55 -20.04
N VAL A 178 5.29 7.06 -21.04
CA VAL A 178 6.31 6.01 -20.84
C VAL A 178 7.54 6.52 -20.09
N GLU A 179 7.89 7.79 -20.20
CA GLU A 179 8.98 8.36 -19.39
C GLU A 179 8.56 8.58 -17.94
N CYS A 180 7.24 8.66 -17.68
CA CYS A 180 6.67 8.73 -16.34
C CYS A 180 6.47 7.36 -15.67
N GLY A 181 6.19 6.31 -16.44
CA GLY A 181 6.07 4.94 -15.93
C GLY A 181 7.34 4.15 -16.22
N PHE A 182 8.09 3.77 -15.17
CA PHE A 182 9.40 3.09 -15.14
C PHE A 182 10.64 3.96 -14.86
N SER A 183 10.56 4.84 -13.84
CA SER A 183 11.73 5.34 -13.09
C SER A 183 11.72 4.81 -11.66
#